data_AF-A0A7M1LG29-F1
#
_entry.id   AF-A0A7M1LG29-F1
#
_cell.length_a   1.000
_cell.length_b   1.000
_cell.length_c   1.000
_cell.angle_alpha   90.00
_cell.angle_beta   90.00
_cell.angle_gamma   90.00
#
_symmetry.space_group_name_H-M   'P 1'
#
loop_
_entity.id
_entity.type
_entity.pdbx_description
1 polymer ?
#
loop_
_entity_poly.entity_id
_entity_poly.type
_entity_poly.pdbx_seq_one_letter_code
_entity_poly.pdbx_strand_id
1 'polypeptide(L)'
;MEQELMIRAKQSLYNPEEITEQMVEIALKEAKELTQNKPLPEPMIMDLAMFRLKLLLKIEPTELDLILMKEALKMAEKIEGESGELITQTIYGIRKSEF
;
A
#
# COMPACT_ATOMS: atom_id res chain seq x y z
N MET A 1 -7.21 8.26 -4.92
CA MET A 1 -6.90 6.83 -4.75
C MET A 1 -7.22 5.95 -5.96
N GLU A 2 -8.48 5.62 -6.29
CA GLU A 2 -8.79 4.63 -7.34
C GLU A 2 -8.21 4.97 -8.72
N GLN A 3 -8.44 6.19 -9.21
CA GLN A 3 -7.89 6.63 -10.49
C GLN A 3 -6.36 6.69 -10.49
N GLU A 4 -5.77 7.11 -9.38
CA GLU A 4 -4.32 7.18 -9.22
C GLU A 4 -3.69 5.78 -9.21
N LEU A 5 -4.37 4.80 -8.62
CA LEU A 5 -3.94 3.40 -8.62
C LEU A 5 -4.03 2.85 -10.03
N MET A 6 -5.13 3.12 -10.73
CA MET A 6 -5.31 2.71 -12.12
C MET A 6 -4.22 3.28 -13.02
N ILE A 7 -3.89 4.57 -12.89
CA ILE A 7 -2.81 5.22 -13.67
C ILE A 7 -1.47 4.56 -13.35
N ARG A 8 -1.14 4.42 -12.06
CA ARG A 8 0.12 3.80 -11.61
C ARG A 8 0.23 2.34 -12.07
N ALA A 9 -0.86 1.59 -12.03
CA ALA A 9 -0.91 0.20 -12.47
C ALA A 9 -0.71 0.10 -13.98
N LYS A 10 -1.38 0.96 -14.77
CA LYS A 10 -1.18 1.03 -16.23
C LYS A 10 0.22 1.45 -16.63
N GLN A 11 0.89 2.26 -15.82
CA GLN A 11 2.30 2.64 -16.06
C GLN A 11 3.29 1.56 -15.63
N SER A 12 2.98 0.81 -14.57
CA SER A 12 3.90 -0.15 -13.96
C SER A 12 3.77 -1.56 -14.53
N LEU A 13 2.64 -1.91 -15.13
CA LEU A 13 2.34 -3.26 -15.60
C LEU A 13 2.33 -3.30 -17.13
N TYR A 14 2.83 -4.40 -17.69
CA TYR A 14 2.96 -4.58 -19.14
C TYR A 14 1.63 -4.85 -19.87
N ASN A 15 0.57 -5.19 -19.14
CA ASN A 15 -0.76 -5.53 -19.70
C ASN A 15 -1.82 -4.51 -19.26
N PRO A 16 -1.83 -3.28 -19.80
CA PRO A 16 -2.75 -2.22 -19.37
C PRO A 16 -4.22 -2.50 -19.70
N GLU A 17 -4.50 -3.39 -20.67
CA GLU A 17 -5.87 -3.73 -21.10
C GLU A 17 -6.59 -4.65 -20.11
N GLU A 18 -5.86 -5.44 -19.32
CA GLU A 18 -6.44 -6.32 -18.30
C GLU A 18 -6.80 -5.57 -17.02
N ILE A 19 -6.29 -4.34 -16.86
CA ILE A 19 -6.54 -3.48 -15.70
C ILE A 19 -7.90 -2.81 -15.85
N THR A 20 -8.93 -3.50 -15.38
CA THR A 20 -10.30 -2.97 -15.32
C THR A 20 -10.52 -2.18 -14.03
N GLU A 21 -11.45 -1.23 -14.07
CA GLU A 21 -11.83 -0.43 -12.90
C GLU A 21 -12.34 -1.31 -11.74
N GLN A 22 -13.08 -2.37 -12.08
CA GLN A 22 -13.59 -3.34 -11.09
C GLN A 22 -12.46 -4.05 -10.32
N MET A 23 -11.37 -4.43 -11.01
CA MET A 23 -10.23 -5.05 -10.33
C MET A 23 -9.50 -4.07 -9.41
N VAL A 24 -9.40 -2.81 -9.81
CA VAL A 24 -8.82 -1.75 -8.97
C VAL A 24 -9.65 -1.54 -7.71
N GLU A 25 -10.96 -1.49 -7.85
CA GLU A 25 -11.90 -1.34 -6.73
C GLU A 25 -11.81 -2.53 -5.76
N ILE A 26 -11.81 -3.75 -6.28
CA ILE A 26 -11.65 -4.98 -5.48
C ILE A 26 -10.31 -4.96 -4.75
N ALA A 27 -9.21 -4.64 -5.44
CA ALA A 27 -7.88 -4.61 -4.83
C ALA A 27 -7.78 -3.58 -3.69
N LEU A 28 -8.39 -2.40 -3.85
CA LEU A 28 -8.44 -1.38 -2.81
C LEU A 28 -9.30 -1.80 -1.63
N LYS A 29 -10.44 -2.46 -1.89
CA LYS A 29 -11.29 -2.99 -0.84
C LYS A 29 -10.57 -4.06 -0.04
N GLU A 30 -9.93 -5.03 -0.70
CA GLU A 30 -9.13 -6.07 -0.04
C GLU A 30 -7.95 -5.48 0.75
N ALA A 31 -7.30 -4.44 0.23
CA ALA A 31 -6.23 -3.74 0.93
C ALA A 31 -6.73 -3.07 2.23
N LYS A 32 -7.90 -2.43 2.18
CA LYS A 32 -8.54 -1.84 3.37
C LYS A 32 -9.01 -2.90 4.36
N GLU A 33 -9.55 -4.02 3.89
CA GLU A 33 -9.96 -5.14 4.74
C GLU A 33 -8.77 -5.79 5.45
N LEU A 34 -7.65 -6.01 4.74
CA LEU A 34 -6.41 -6.53 5.32
C LEU A 34 -5.87 -5.65 6.45
N THR A 35 -6.06 -4.34 6.31
CA THR A 35 -5.60 -3.34 7.28
C THR A 35 -6.69 -2.99 8.30
N GLN A 36 -7.82 -3.71 8.26
CA GLN A 36 -8.99 -3.51 9.11
C GLN A 36 -9.52 -2.07 9.12
N ASN A 37 -9.43 -1.35 8.00
CA ASN A 37 -9.81 0.06 7.88
C ASN A 37 -9.08 1.00 8.87
N LYS A 38 -7.88 0.62 9.32
CA LYS A 38 -7.08 1.47 10.21
C LYS A 38 -6.53 2.70 9.47
N PRO A 39 -6.24 3.79 10.20
CA PRO A 39 -5.67 5.01 9.62
C PRO A 39 -4.19 4.79 9.28
N LEU A 40 -3.94 4.07 8.20
CA LEU A 40 -2.60 3.92 7.62
C LEU A 40 -2.30 5.06 6.65
N PRO A 41 -1.02 5.38 6.43
CA PRO A 41 -0.61 6.30 5.39
C PRO A 41 -1.14 5.87 4.01
N GLU A 42 -1.69 6.81 3.25
CA GLU A 42 -2.23 6.58 1.90
C GLU A 42 -1.25 5.85 0.95
N PRO A 43 0.07 6.19 0.93
CA PRO A 43 1.03 5.47 0.09
C PRO A 43 1.14 3.98 0.44
N MET A 44 1.00 3.63 1.71
CA MET A 44 1.10 2.25 2.19
C MET A 44 -0.11 1.42 1.77
N ILE A 45 -1.31 2.02 1.84
CA ILE A 45 -2.54 1.40 1.33
C ILE A 45 -2.43 1.23 -0.19
N MET A 46 -1.83 2.19 -0.89
CA MET A 46 -1.62 2.14 -2.33
C MET A 46 -0.69 1.00 -2.75
N ASP A 47 0.43 0.83 -2.07
CA ASP A 47 1.38 -0.25 -2.36
C ASP A 47 0.76 -1.63 -2.04
N LEU A 48 -0.02 -1.74 -0.96
CA LEU A 48 -0.76 -2.95 -0.63
C LEU A 48 -1.82 -3.28 -1.69
N ALA A 49 -2.55 -2.27 -2.16
CA ALA A 49 -3.55 -2.43 -3.21
C ALA A 49 -2.90 -2.77 -4.56
N MET A 50 -1.71 -2.24 -4.86
CA MET A 50 -0.92 -2.63 -6.04
C MET A 50 -0.48 -4.10 -5.96
N PHE A 51 -0.03 -4.55 -4.79
CA PHE A 51 0.28 -5.96 -4.54
C PHE A 51 -0.95 -6.85 -4.75
N ARG A 52 -2.11 -6.47 -4.22
CA ARG A 52 -3.38 -7.19 -4.45
C ARG A 52 -3.76 -7.24 -5.93
N LEU A 53 -3.62 -6.12 -6.63
CA LEU A 53 -3.91 -6.03 -8.05
C LEU A 53 -3.00 -6.96 -8.87
N LYS A 54 -1.70 -7.05 -8.54
CA LYS A 54 -0.77 -8.02 -9.16
C LYS A 54 -1.24 -9.46 -8.96
N LEU A 55 -1.70 -9.82 -7.75
CA LEU A 55 -2.24 -11.15 -7.46
C LEU A 55 -3.52 -11.46 -8.28
N LEU A 56 -4.44 -10.49 -8.41
CA LEU A 56 -5.66 -10.65 -9.21
C LEU A 56 -5.34 -10.88 -10.69
N LEU A 57 -4.32 -10.18 -11.21
CA LEU A 57 -3.81 -10.33 -12.57
C LEU A 57 -2.90 -11.56 -12.75
N LYS A 58 -2.70 -12.37 -11.70
CA LYS A 58 -1.80 -13.53 -11.69
C LYS A 58 -0.36 -13.19 -12.09
N ILE A 59 0.06 -11.97 -11.80
CA ILE A 59 1.43 -11.50 -11.97
C ILE A 59 2.19 -11.86 -10.70
N GLU A 60 3.37 -12.45 -10.86
CA GLU A 60 4.23 -12.78 -9.72
C GLU A 60 4.68 -11.49 -9.01
N PRO A 61 4.36 -11.32 -7.72
CA PRO A 61 4.84 -10.19 -6.96
C PRO A 61 6.34 -10.31 -6.73
N THR A 62 7.03 -9.17 -6.78
CA THR A 62 8.47 -9.11 -6.52
C THR A 62 8.77 -9.21 -5.03
N GLU A 63 10.02 -9.50 -4.67
CA GLU A 63 10.45 -9.52 -3.26
C GLU A 63 10.18 -8.18 -2.54
N LEU A 64 10.33 -7.06 -3.25
CA LEU A 64 10.02 -5.73 -2.73
C LEU A 64 8.54 -5.58 -2.39
N ASP A 65 7.64 -6.07 -3.25
CA ASP A 65 6.20 -6.01 -2.98
C ASP A 65 5.83 -6.80 -1.70
N LEU A 66 6.50 -7.94 -1.47
CA LEU A 66 6.31 -8.76 -0.27
C LEU A 66 6.82 -8.05 0.99
N ILE A 67 7.93 -7.32 0.90
CA ILE A 67 8.45 -6.53 2.02
C ILE A 67 7.47 -5.41 2.37
N LEU A 68 7.00 -4.65 1.37
CA LEU A 68 6.04 -3.56 1.56
C LEU A 68 4.72 -4.06 2.17
N MET A 69 4.20 -5.20 1.71
CA MET A 69 3.02 -5.84 2.29
C MET A 69 3.24 -6.17 3.78
N LYS A 70 4.38 -6.78 4.13
CA LYS A 70 4.70 -7.14 5.52
C LYS A 70 4.83 -5.92 6.40
N GLU A 71 5.45 -4.84 5.90
CA GLU A 71 5.55 -3.58 6.62
C GLU A 71 4.17 -2.95 6.87
N ALA A 72 3.28 -3.01 5.87
CA ALA A 72 1.91 -2.50 6.00
C ALA A 72 1.11 -3.25 7.06
N LEU A 73 1.19 -4.58 7.07
CA LEU A 73 0.54 -5.41 8.08
C LEU A 73 1.12 -5.15 9.46
N LYS A 74 2.45 -5.08 9.59
CA LYS A 74 3.12 -4.78 10.87
C LYS A 74 2.73 -3.41 11.41
N MET A 75 2.56 -2.40 10.54
CA MET A 75 2.10 -1.08 10.96
C MET A 75 0.63 -1.13 11.41
N ALA A 76 -0.22 -1.86 10.69
CA ALA A 76 -1.61 -2.07 11.07
C ALA A 76 -1.73 -2.75 12.44
N GLU A 77 -0.91 -3.77 12.73
CA GLU A 77 -0.84 -4.44 14.04
C GLU A 77 -0.37 -3.52 15.16
N LYS A 78 0.64 -2.65 14.90
CA LYS A 78 1.11 -1.69 15.91
C LYS A 78 0.04 -0.69 16.34
N ILE A 79 -0.79 -0.22 15.41
CA ILE A 79 -1.90 0.71 15.70
C ILE A 79 -2.94 0.06 16.64
N GLU A 80 -3.08 -1.27 16.63
CA GLU A 80 -3.95 -1.99 17.57
C GLU A 80 -3.43 -1.98 19.01
N GLY A 81 -2.10 -1.96 19.19
CA GLY A 81 -1.47 -2.05 20.51
C GLY A 81 -1.30 -0.72 21.23
N GLU A 82 -1.24 0.39 20.49
CA GLU A 82 -0.99 1.72 21.03
C GLU A 82 -2.24 2.59 20.87
N SER A 83 -2.96 2.77 21.97
CA SER A 83 -4.10 3.70 22.04
C SER A 83 -3.66 5.12 21.66
N GLY A 84 -3.95 5.51 20.42
CA GLY A 84 -4.31 6.89 20.08
C GLY A 84 -3.21 7.90 19.79
N GLU A 85 -1.96 7.51 19.50
CA GLU A 85 -1.00 8.46 18.94
C GLU A 85 -0.60 8.07 17.52
N LEU A 86 -1.06 8.89 16.57
CA LEU A 86 -0.61 8.89 15.19
C LEU A 86 0.92 8.96 15.19
N ILE A 87 1.57 7.84 14.90
CA ILE A 87 3.02 7.77 14.71
C ILE A 87 3.36 8.45 13.39
N THR A 88 3.25 9.77 13.32
CA THR A 88 3.98 10.61 12.36
C THR A 88 5.42 10.70 12.81
N GLN A 89 6.09 9.56 13.02
CA GLN A 89 7.52 9.54 13.17
C GLN A 89 8.12 9.45 11.78
N THR A 90 8.30 10.65 11.22
CA THR A 90 9.35 11.03 10.30
C THR A 90 10.64 10.25 10.60
N ILE A 91 10.83 9.09 9.98
CA ILE A 91 12.15 8.47 9.80
C ILE A 91 12.69 8.90 8.43
N TYR A 92 12.57 10.19 8.11
CA TYR A 92 13.42 10.83 7.11
C TYR A 92 14.43 11.65 7.90
N GLY A 93 15.68 11.19 7.87
CA GLY A 93 16.77 11.67 8.71
C GLY A 93 16.90 13.19 8.70
N ILE A 94 16.51 13.81 9.81
CA ILE A 94 16.92 15.17 10.11
C ILE A 94 18.40 15.08 10.52
N ARG A 95 19.31 15.36 9.59
CA ARG A 95 20.67 15.75 9.96
C ARG A 95 20.56 17.10 10.66
N LYS A 96 20.64 17.12 11.99
CA LYS A 96 21.01 18.34 12.70
C LYS A 96 22.47 18.63 12.34
N SER A 97 22.64 19.53 11.38
CA SER A 97 23.91 20.23 11.16
C SER A 97 24.09 21.16 12.36
N GLU A 98 25.00 20.83 13.27
CA GLU A 98 25.47 21.75 14.28
C GLU A 98 26.35 22.83 13.60
N PHE A 99 25.99 24.09 13.78
CA PHE A 99 26.82 25.26 13.53
C PHE A 99 26.66 26.23 14.70
#